data_AF-A0A932ECQ3-F1
#
_entry.id   AF-A0A932ECQ3-F1
#
_cell.length_a   1.000
_cell.length_b   1.000
_cell.length_c   1.000
_cell.angle_alpha   90.00
_cell.angle_beta   90.00
_cell.angle_gamma   90.00
#
_symmetry.space_group_name_H-M   'P 1'
#
loop_
_entity.id
_entity.type
_entity.pdbx_description
1 polymer ?
#
loop_
_entity_poly.entity_id
_entity_poly.type
_entity_poly.pdbx_seq_one_letter_code
_entity_poly.pdbx_strand_id
1 'polypeptide(L)'
;MKETKRPPVLTLFLPFEASRDFLKEIRENLQKKIPGVILHIKIDPTLLGGATIVYKDQLRDYSLKNAIEQNKAKIAQKYKNA
;
A
#
# COMPACT_ATOMS: atom_id res chain seq x y z
N MET A 1 17.77 -28.03 -16.61
CA MET A 1 16.46 -27.35 -16.71
C MET A 1 16.66 -25.92 -16.23
N LYS A 2 16.36 -24.90 -17.05
CA LYS A 2 16.50 -23.50 -16.61
C LYS A 2 15.32 -23.18 -15.67
N GLU A 3 15.62 -22.93 -14.41
CA GLU A 3 14.65 -22.51 -13.40
C GLU A 3 14.09 -21.14 -13.80
N THR A 4 12.85 -21.09 -14.30
CA THR A 4 12.17 -19.85 -14.64
C THR A 4 11.82 -19.12 -13.34
N LYS A 5 12.64 -18.13 -12.97
CA LYS A 5 12.34 -17.23 -11.83
C LYS A 5 10.98 -16.59 -12.06
N ARG A 6 10.04 -16.84 -11.14
CA ARG A 6 8.72 -16.19 -11.16
C ARG A 6 8.91 -14.67 -11.02
N PRO A 7 8.16 -13.85 -11.76
CA PRO A 7 8.24 -12.41 -11.63
C PRO A 7 7.83 -11.98 -10.21
N PRO A 8 8.49 -10.98 -9.62
CA PRO A 8 8.13 -10.51 -8.30
C PRO A 8 6.72 -9.89 -8.32
N VAL A 9 5.92 -10.16 -7.30
CA VAL A 9 4.55 -9.62 -7.18
C VAL A 9 4.49 -8.62 -6.03
N LEU A 10 3.94 -7.44 -6.29
CA LEU A 10 3.62 -6.43 -5.29
C LEU A 10 2.10 -6.29 -5.23
N THR A 11 1.52 -6.51 -4.05
CA THR A 11 0.09 -6.32 -3.81
C THR A 11 -0.15 -4.95 -3.18
N LEU A 12 -1.01 -4.14 -3.79
CA LEU A 12 -1.45 -2.84 -3.31
C LEU A 12 -2.92 -2.92 -2.93
N PHE A 13 -3.23 -2.65 -1.67
CA PHE A 13 -4.59 -2.53 -1.17
C PHE A 13 -5.01 -1.08 -1.17
N LEU A 14 -6.13 -0.78 -1.83
CA LEU A 14 -6.67 0.57 -1.97
C LEU A 14 -8.12 0.61 -1.49
N PRO A 15 -8.58 1.74 -0.92
CA PRO A 15 -9.98 1.90 -0.57
C PRO A 15 -10.91 2.18 -1.75
N PHE A 16 -10.35 2.37 -2.95
CA PHE A 16 -11.08 2.73 -4.15
C PHE A 16 -10.47 2.07 -5.39
N GLU A 17 -11.21 2.10 -6.49
CA GLU A 17 -10.72 1.69 -7.81
C GLU A 17 -9.70 2.70 -8.34
N ALA A 18 -8.48 2.22 -8.60
CA ALA A 18 -7.40 3.02 -9.15
C ALA A 18 -7.73 3.54 -10.55
N SER A 19 -7.59 4.86 -10.76
CA SER A 19 -7.72 5.47 -12.08
C SER A 19 -6.56 5.07 -13.00
N ARG A 20 -6.75 5.15 -14.32
CA ARG A 20 -5.69 4.83 -15.30
C ARG A 20 -4.44 5.68 -15.13
N ASP A 21 -4.60 6.97 -14.83
CA ASP A 21 -3.47 7.89 -14.64
C ASP A 21 -2.66 7.53 -13.40
N PHE A 22 -3.35 7.19 -12.29
CA PHE A 22 -2.71 6.69 -11.08
C PHE A 22 -1.95 5.38 -11.33
N LEU A 23 -2.54 4.45 -12.08
CA LEU A 23 -1.87 3.20 -12.47
C LEU A 23 -0.62 3.46 -13.32
N LYS A 24 -0.68 4.44 -14.22
CA LYS A 24 0.46 4.83 -15.06
C LYS A 24 1.60 5.37 -14.22
N GLU A 25 1.31 6.28 -13.29
CA GLU A 25 2.31 6.86 -12.39
C GLU A 25 2.95 5.80 -11.50
N ILE A 26 2.14 4.91 -10.89
CA ILE A 26 2.67 3.79 -10.10
C ILE A 26 3.55 2.89 -10.94
N ARG A 27 3.13 2.54 -12.15
CA ARG A 27 3.92 1.70 -13.05
C ARG A 27 5.28 2.32 -13.34
N GLU A 28 5.33 3.60 -13.70
CA GLU A 28 6.59 4.30 -14.00
C GLU A 28 7.53 4.33 -12.78
N ASN A 29 6.97 4.54 -11.59
CA ASN A 29 7.73 4.53 -10.34
C ASN A 29 8.22 3.13 -9.95
N LEU A 30 7.38 2.10 -10.10
CA LEU A 30 7.72 0.72 -9.77
C LEU A 30 8.72 0.13 -10.75
N GLN A 31 8.60 0.41 -12.04
CA GLN A 31 9.54 -0.10 -13.05
C GLN A 31 10.98 0.39 -12.80
N LYS A 32 11.15 1.62 -12.31
CA LYS A 32 12.46 2.17 -11.92
C LYS A 32 13.07 1.48 -10.70
N LYS A 33 12.24 1.07 -9.74
CA LYS A 33 12.69 0.48 -8.46
C LYS A 33 12.80 -1.04 -8.50
N ILE A 34 11.86 -1.70 -9.17
CA ILE A 34 11.69 -3.15 -9.22
C ILE A 34 11.29 -3.56 -10.65
N PRO A 35 12.26 -3.67 -11.58
CA PRO A 35 11.99 -4.05 -12.96
C PRO A 35 11.29 -5.42 -13.04
N GLY A 36 10.27 -5.53 -13.89
CA GLY A 36 9.53 -6.79 -14.10
C GLY A 36 8.55 -7.18 -12.98
N VAL A 37 8.26 -6.27 -12.05
CA VAL A 37 7.25 -6.51 -11.01
C VAL A 37 5.85 -6.56 -11.59
N ILE A 38 5.05 -7.53 -11.12
CA ILE A 38 3.61 -7.59 -11.35
C ILE A 38 2.93 -6.80 -10.23
N LEU A 39 2.20 -5.76 -10.60
CA LEU A 39 1.34 -5.02 -9.69
C LEU A 39 -0.01 -5.72 -9.60
N HIS A 40 -0.35 -6.20 -8.41
CA HIS A 40 -1.65 -6.76 -8.08
C HIS A 40 -2.40 -5.76 -7.20
N ILE A 41 -3.60 -5.38 -7.60
CA ILE A 41 -4.40 -4.40 -6.85
C ILE A 41 -5.61 -5.10 -6.26
N LYS A 42 -5.84 -4.85 -4.97
CA LYS A 42 -7.02 -5.32 -4.25
C LYS A 42 -7.75 -4.13 -3.64
N ILE A 43 -9.07 -4.17 -3.69
CA ILE A 43 -9.90 -3.18 -3.04
C ILE A 43 -10.13 -3.63 -1.61
N ASP A 44 -9.79 -2.77 -0.65
CA ASP A 44 -10.06 -2.95 0.77
C ASP A 44 -10.84 -1.74 1.29
N PRO A 45 -12.18 -1.83 1.38
CA PRO A 45 -13.02 -0.73 1.84
C PRO A 45 -12.87 -0.45 3.35
N THR A 46 -12.16 -1.29 4.10
CA THR A 46 -11.89 -1.04 5.53
C THR A 46 -10.79 0.00 5.75
N LEU A 47 -10.04 0.33 4.69
CA LEU A 47 -9.09 1.43 4.71
C LEU A 47 -9.85 2.75 4.61
N LEU A 48 -9.75 3.61 5.63
CA LEU A 48 -10.38 4.94 5.60
C LEU A 48 -9.69 5.92 4.63
N GLY A 49 -8.46 5.59 4.24
CA GLY A 49 -7.61 6.39 3.37
C GLY A 49 -6.18 5.87 3.38
N GLY A 50 -5.38 6.27 2.39
CA GLY A 50 -4.02 5.75 2.17
C GLY A 50 -4.04 4.41 1.45
N ALA A 51 -3.00 3.59 1.68
CA ALA A 51 -2.86 2.29 1.03
C ALA A 51 -2.02 1.32 1.89
N THR A 52 -2.20 0.03 1.67
CA THR A 52 -1.34 -1.00 2.27
C THR A 52 -0.57 -1.72 1.16
N ILE A 53 0.73 -1.91 1.34
CA ILE A 53 1.61 -2.55 0.36
C ILE A 53 2.13 -3.86 0.93
N VAL A 54 2.04 -4.93 0.16
CA VAL A 54 2.63 -6.24 0.48
C VAL A 54 3.61 -6.63 -0.62
N TYR A 55 4.86 -6.87 -0.24
CA TYR A 55 5.92 -7.27 -1.16
C TYR A 55 6.90 -8.22 -0.46
N LYS A 56 7.15 -9.41 -1.03
CA LYS A 56 8.02 -10.45 -0.44
C LYS A 56 7.72 -10.71 1.05
N ASP A 57 6.46 -10.94 1.36
CA ASP A 57 5.93 -11.18 2.72
C ASP A 57 6.12 -10.02 3.71
N GLN A 58 6.62 -8.87 3.26
CA GLN A 58 6.67 -7.65 4.06
C GLN A 58 5.41 -6.82 3.81
N LEU A 59 4.68 -6.56 4.88
CA LEU A 59 3.55 -5.64 4.89
C LEU A 59 4.01 -4.28 5.37
N ARG A 60 3.67 -3.24 4.61
CA ARG A 60 3.78 -1.85 5.04
C ARG A 60 2.43 -1.17 4.89
N ASP A 61 1.86 -0.79 6.03
CA ASP A 61 0.57 -0.11 6.07
C ASP A 61 0.77 1.41 6.14
N TYR A 62 0.38 2.10 5.08
CA TYR A 62 0.35 3.57 5.01
C TYR A 62 -1.08 4.10 5.13
N SER A 63 -2.00 3.30 5.65
CA SER A 63 -3.38 3.70 5.86
C SER A 63 -3.52 4.72 6.98
N LEU A 64 -4.54 5.57 6.85
CA LEU A 64 -4.92 6.50 7.91
C LEU A 64 -5.26 5.78 9.21
N LYS A 65 -5.85 4.59 9.12
CA LYS A 65 -6.15 3.72 10.26
C LYS A 65 -4.88 3.41 11.06
N ASN A 66 -3.82 2.98 10.39
CA ASN A 66 -2.54 2.71 11.04
C ASN A 66 -1.93 3.99 11.65
N ALA A 67 -2.00 5.11 10.94
CA ALA A 67 -1.50 6.39 11.47
C ALA A 67 -2.24 6.83 12.75
N ILE A 68 -3.57 6.64 12.81
CA ILE A 68 -4.38 6.92 14.00
C ILE A 68 -3.99 5.98 15.15
N GLU A 69 -3.92 4.67 14.90
CA GLU A 69 -3.58 3.70 15.94
C GLU A 69 -2.18 3.96 16.53
N GLN A 70 -1.19 4.27 15.70
CA GLN A 70 0.16 4.63 16.16
C GLN A 70 0.20 5.91 17.01
N ASN A 71 -0.74 6.84 16.79
CA ASN A 71 -0.79 8.12 17.49
C ASN A 71 -1.93 8.20 18.53
N LYS A 72 -2.63 7.10 18.80
CA LYS A 72 -3.86 7.06 19.59
C LYS A 72 -3.72 7.73 20.96
N ALA A 73 -2.63 7.45 21.67
CA ALA A 73 -2.36 8.06 22.97
C ALA A 73 -2.17 9.59 22.90
N LYS A 74 -1.43 10.07 21.89
CA LYS A 74 -1.21 11.52 21.67
C LYS A 74 -2.52 12.22 21.29
N ILE A 75 -3.31 11.59 20.40
CA ILE A 75 -4.61 12.10 19.98
C ILE A 75 -5.55 12.18 21.19
N ALA A 76 -5.67 11.11 21.97
CA ALA A 76 -6.52 11.09 23.17
C ALA A 76 -6.12 12.16 24.19
N GLN A 77 -4.82 12.38 24.40
CA GLN A 77 -4.33 13.41 25.31
C GLN A 77 -4.70 14.83 24.84
N LYS A 78 -4.62 15.10 23.54
CA LYS A 78 -4.98 16.40 22.96
C LYS A 78 -6.45 16.77 23.22
N TYR A 79 -7.37 15.81 23.09
CA TYR A 79 -8.81 16.04 23.24
C TYR A 79 -9.32 15.92 24.68
N LYS A 80 -8.55 15.36 25.61
CA LYS A 80 -8.86 15.40 27.05
C LYS A 80 -8.59 16.78 27.68
N ASN A 81 -7.71 17.56 27.06
CA ASN A 81 -7.27 18.87 27.55
C ASN A 81 -7.87 20.04 26.74
N ALA A 82 -8.79 19.75 25.82
CA ALA A 82 -9.53 20.73 25.00
C ALA A 82 -10.95 20.86 25.55
#